data_AF-A0A2V9U116-F1
#
_entry.id   AF-A0A2V9U116-F1
#
_cell.length_a   1.000
_cell.length_b   1.000
_cell.length_c   1.000
_cell.angle_alpha   90.00
_cell.angle_beta   90.00
_cell.angle_gamma   90.00
#
_symmetry.space_group_name_H-M   'P 1'
#
loop_
_entity.id
_entity.type
_entity.pdbx_description
1 polymer ?
#
loop_
_entity_poly.entity_id
_entity_poly.type
_entity_poly.pdbx_seq_one_letter_code
_entity_poly.pdbx_strand_id
1 'polypeptide(L)'
;MRIQEITWTFDPLQSKNAHLNFGKLGVISSSYKIDFYGPETSSVLHRNSTDRLWVTWPITSRRVRDRLEGKENRPELLDLLSNLLPLTQFNGDGKPARTDLAAALSRQRIAIEIPTDILSVERKDPGLAREWRLATRWAFTEALKAGFFVAEFCRMVRGKQGPGVYLLEKGSVEEYVPEMTRSAPPSAR
;
A
#
# COMPACT_ATOMS: atom_id res chain seq x y z
N MET A 1 -26.48 1.72 -16.92
CA MET A 1 -25.69 1.14 -15.82
C MET A 1 -24.42 1.98 -15.68
N ARG A 2 -24.07 2.49 -14.49
CA ARG A 2 -22.83 3.25 -14.27
C ARG A 2 -21.87 2.38 -13.44
N ILE A 3 -20.58 2.37 -13.82
CA ILE A 3 -19.52 1.67 -13.08
C ILE A 3 -19.34 2.35 -11.71
N GLN A 4 -19.50 1.60 -10.63
CA GLN A 4 -19.34 2.10 -9.25
C GLN A 4 -17.92 1.91 -8.73
N GLU A 5 -17.31 0.77 -9.09
CA GLU A 5 -15.97 0.41 -8.66
C GLU A 5 -15.21 -0.33 -9.75
N ILE A 6 -13.88 -0.24 -9.71
CA ILE A 6 -12.96 -1.04 -10.52
C ILE A 6 -11.89 -1.61 -9.60
N THR A 7 -11.54 -2.89 -9.78
CA THR A 7 -10.50 -3.55 -9.00
C THR A 7 -9.36 -4.04 -9.88
N TRP A 8 -8.13 -3.93 -9.39
CA TRP A 8 -6.95 -4.52 -10.04
C TRP A 8 -5.85 -4.79 -9.02
N THR A 9 -4.77 -5.40 -9.47
CA THR A 9 -3.60 -5.66 -8.65
C THR A 9 -2.39 -4.90 -9.16
N PHE A 10 -1.46 -4.55 -8.27
CA PHE A 10 -0.13 -4.08 -8.65
C PHE A 10 0.93 -4.58 -7.67
N ASP A 11 2.20 -4.46 -8.05
CA ASP A 11 3.32 -4.81 -7.17
C ASP A 11 3.49 -3.73 -6.08
N PRO A 12 3.38 -4.09 -4.78
CA PRO A 12 3.44 -3.14 -3.67
C PRO A 12 4.79 -2.40 -3.55
N LEU A 13 5.88 -2.90 -4.12
CA LEU A 13 7.17 -2.20 -4.12
C LEU A 13 7.30 -1.18 -5.26
N GLN A 14 6.37 -1.15 -6.22
CA GLN A 14 6.36 -0.17 -7.31
C GLN A 14 5.80 1.17 -6.80
N SER A 15 6.66 1.97 -6.15
CA SER A 15 6.33 3.28 -5.55
C SER A 15 5.61 4.23 -6.52
N LYS A 16 5.96 4.22 -7.81
CA LYS A 16 5.27 5.02 -8.84
C LYS A 16 3.81 4.58 -9.02
N ASN A 17 3.56 3.27 -9.06
CA ASN A 17 2.20 2.73 -9.16
C ASN A 17 1.41 2.99 -7.88
N ALA A 18 2.03 2.84 -6.71
CA ALA A 18 1.42 3.20 -5.44
C ALA A 18 0.99 4.68 -5.41
N HIS A 19 1.86 5.58 -5.89
CA HIS A 19 1.55 6.99 -6.01
C HIS A 19 0.45 7.30 -7.03
N LEU A 20 0.36 6.57 -8.13
CA LEU A 20 -0.78 6.71 -9.05
C LEU A 20 -2.07 6.22 -8.38
N ASN A 21 -2.05 4.99 -7.86
CA ASN A 21 -3.23 4.32 -7.33
C ASN A 21 -3.82 5.06 -6.12
N PHE A 22 -3.06 5.20 -5.04
CA PHE A 22 -3.55 5.88 -3.82
C PHE A 22 -3.42 7.39 -3.96
N GLY A 23 -2.26 7.82 -4.47
CA GLY A 23 -1.81 9.20 -4.56
C GLY A 23 -2.39 10.02 -5.72
N LYS A 24 -3.18 9.43 -6.64
CA LYS A 24 -3.93 10.15 -7.70
C LYS A 24 -5.34 9.63 -7.96
N LEU A 25 -5.58 8.33 -7.86
CA LEU A 25 -6.91 7.75 -8.09
C LEU A 25 -7.73 7.65 -6.80
N GLY A 26 -7.09 7.55 -5.63
CA GLY A 26 -7.76 7.46 -4.34
C GLY A 26 -8.29 6.04 -4.06
N VAL A 27 -7.62 5.03 -4.60
CA VAL A 27 -7.94 3.63 -4.29
C VAL A 27 -7.70 3.33 -2.82
N ILE A 28 -8.24 2.20 -2.39
CA ILE A 28 -7.99 1.59 -1.08
C ILE A 28 -7.66 0.11 -1.28
N SER A 29 -7.12 -0.54 -0.24
CA SER A 29 -6.85 -1.99 -0.29
C SER A 29 -6.97 -2.64 1.07
N SER A 30 -7.69 -3.76 1.13
CA SER A 30 -7.76 -4.64 2.31
C SER A 30 -7.22 -6.05 2.02
N SER A 31 -6.56 -6.26 0.87
CA SER A 31 -6.15 -7.59 0.42
C SER A 31 -4.76 -7.58 -0.22
N TYR A 32 -3.91 -8.48 0.28
CA TYR A 32 -2.59 -8.77 -0.25
C TYR A 32 -2.54 -10.23 -0.72
N LYS A 33 -2.00 -10.46 -1.92
CA LYS A 33 -1.86 -11.79 -2.51
C LYS A 33 -0.38 -12.12 -2.65
N ILE A 34 0.04 -13.14 -1.90
CA ILE A 34 1.39 -13.69 -1.96
C ILE A 34 1.52 -14.49 -3.26
N ASP A 35 2.61 -14.25 -4.01
CA ASP A 35 2.98 -15.01 -5.20
C ASP A 35 1.80 -15.23 -6.17
N PHE A 36 1.06 -14.15 -6.47
CA PHE A 36 -0.22 -14.16 -7.18
C PHE A 36 -0.20 -14.84 -8.57
N TYR A 37 0.92 -14.79 -9.30
CA TYR A 37 1.08 -15.45 -10.61
C TYR A 37 1.81 -16.79 -10.51
N GLY A 38 2.07 -17.29 -9.29
CA GLY A 38 2.73 -18.55 -9.03
C GLY A 38 4.26 -18.44 -8.87
N PRO A 39 4.90 -19.45 -8.25
CA PRO A 39 6.33 -19.48 -7.97
C PRO A 39 7.19 -19.71 -9.22
N GLU A 40 6.62 -20.31 -10.27
CA GLU A 40 7.30 -20.67 -11.51
C GLU A 40 6.96 -19.72 -12.66
N THR A 41 7.06 -18.42 -12.43
CA THR A 41 6.95 -17.47 -13.54
C THR A 41 8.29 -17.40 -14.29
N SER A 42 8.36 -18.03 -15.46
CA SER A 42 9.50 -18.00 -16.40
C SER A 42 9.80 -16.61 -16.99
N SER A 43 9.07 -15.58 -16.58
CA SER A 43 9.22 -14.20 -17.04
C SER A 43 10.36 -13.49 -16.31
N VAL A 44 11.25 -12.85 -17.08
CA VAL A 44 12.33 -11.98 -16.57
C VAL A 44 11.80 -10.87 -15.65
N LEU A 45 10.54 -10.46 -15.82
CA LEU A 45 9.85 -9.45 -15.01
C LEU A 45 9.36 -9.98 -13.63
N HIS A 46 9.50 -11.27 -13.34
CA HIS A 46 8.95 -11.91 -12.12
C HIS A 46 9.99 -12.67 -11.28
N ARG A 47 11.28 -12.40 -11.52
CA ARG A 47 12.41 -13.09 -10.87
C ARG A 47 12.42 -13.03 -9.33
N ASN A 48 11.70 -12.09 -8.72
CA ASN A 48 11.79 -11.78 -7.29
C ASN A 48 10.45 -11.80 -6.54
N SER A 49 9.52 -12.71 -6.91
CA SER A 49 8.13 -12.86 -6.41
C SER A 49 7.09 -12.05 -7.18
N THR A 50 5.87 -12.59 -7.22
CA THR A 50 4.69 -11.97 -7.85
C THR A 50 3.68 -11.50 -6.81
N ASP A 51 4.14 -11.04 -5.66
CA ASP A 51 3.27 -10.43 -4.65
C ASP A 51 2.47 -9.25 -5.22
N ARG A 52 1.20 -9.19 -4.86
CA ARG A 52 0.25 -8.21 -5.38
C ARG A 52 -0.59 -7.59 -4.28
N LEU A 53 -0.69 -6.28 -4.29
CA LEU A 53 -1.71 -5.56 -3.53
C LEU A 53 -2.97 -5.45 -4.40
N TRP A 54 -4.09 -5.96 -3.90
CA TRP A 54 -5.40 -5.89 -4.56
C TRP A 54 -6.08 -4.60 -4.17
N VAL A 55 -6.28 -3.69 -5.11
CA VAL A 55 -6.88 -2.38 -4.86
C VAL A 55 -8.28 -2.29 -5.42
N THR A 56 -9.11 -1.50 -4.75
CA THR A 56 -10.44 -1.13 -5.21
C THR A 56 -10.49 0.38 -5.39
N TRP A 57 -10.96 0.82 -6.55
CA TRP A 57 -11.21 2.21 -6.87
C TRP A 57 -12.71 2.50 -6.81
N PRO A 58 -13.22 3.12 -5.73
CA PRO A 58 -14.63 3.45 -5.59
C PRO A 58 -14.94 4.77 -6.34
N ILE A 59 -15.12 4.67 -7.65
CA ILE A 59 -15.15 5.79 -8.61
C ILE A 59 -16.19 6.86 -8.23
N THR A 60 -17.32 6.45 -7.67
CA THR A 60 -18.43 7.36 -7.32
C THR A 60 -18.34 7.91 -5.90
N SER A 61 -17.34 7.52 -5.11
CA SER A 61 -17.18 7.96 -3.72
C SER A 61 -16.84 9.45 -3.61
N ARG A 62 -17.18 10.04 -2.46
CA ARG A 62 -16.75 11.38 -2.09
C ARG A 62 -15.22 11.51 -2.12
N ARG A 63 -14.50 10.53 -1.59
CA ARG A 63 -13.02 10.53 -1.54
C ARG A 63 -12.41 10.70 -2.93
N VAL A 64 -12.88 9.95 -3.93
CA VAL A 64 -12.39 10.06 -5.30
C VAL A 64 -12.73 11.42 -5.92
N ARG A 65 -13.96 11.93 -5.69
CA ARG A 65 -14.36 13.27 -6.16
C ARG A 65 -13.47 14.37 -5.58
N ASP A 66 -13.28 14.38 -4.26
CA ASP A 66 -12.42 15.35 -3.57
C ASP A 66 -10.98 15.30 -4.13
N ARG A 67 -10.50 14.09 -4.43
CA ARG A 67 -9.18 13.88 -5.07
C ARG A 67 -9.06 14.50 -6.46
N LEU A 68 -10.06 14.28 -7.31
CA LEU A 68 -10.09 14.78 -8.69
C LEU A 68 -10.22 16.31 -8.73
N GLU A 69 -10.89 16.88 -7.73
CA GLU A 69 -11.03 18.32 -7.53
C GLU A 69 -9.81 18.95 -6.83
N GLY A 70 -8.78 18.16 -6.50
CA GLY A 70 -7.56 18.65 -5.86
C GLY A 70 -7.72 19.07 -4.40
N LYS A 71 -8.79 18.65 -3.72
CA LYS A 71 -9.07 18.94 -2.31
C LYS A 71 -8.24 18.10 -1.32
N GLU A 72 -7.14 17.50 -1.78
CA GLU A 72 -6.26 16.71 -0.93
C GLU A 72 -5.45 17.62 0.02
N ASN A 73 -5.54 17.40 1.34
CA ASN A 73 -4.67 18.10 2.29
C ASN A 73 -3.32 17.40 2.41
N ARG A 74 -2.48 17.59 1.39
CA ARG A 74 -1.17 16.95 1.30
C ARG A 74 -0.21 17.30 2.45
N PRO A 75 -0.12 18.56 2.91
CA PRO A 75 0.71 18.90 4.07
C PRO A 75 0.31 18.14 5.34
N GLU A 76 -0.98 18.04 5.63
CA GLU A 76 -1.49 17.30 6.80
C GLU A 76 -1.17 15.81 6.73
N LEU A 77 -1.29 15.20 5.54
CA LEU A 77 -0.91 13.81 5.34
C LEU A 77 0.59 13.56 5.55
N LEU A 78 1.46 14.47 5.11
CA LEU A 78 2.90 14.37 5.33
C LEU A 78 3.27 14.51 6.81
N ASP A 79 2.61 15.43 7.52
CA ASP A 79 2.79 15.61 8.96
C ASP A 79 2.34 14.35 9.74
N LEU A 80 1.16 13.81 9.40
CA LEU A 80 0.68 12.55 9.96
C LEU A 80 1.70 11.42 9.76
N LEU A 81 2.15 11.20 8.52
CA LEU A 81 3.08 10.12 8.18
C LEU A 81 4.44 10.24 8.88
N SER A 82 4.89 11.47 9.16
CA SER A 82 6.16 11.72 9.87
C SER A 82 6.13 11.23 11.32
N ASN A 83 4.93 11.07 11.90
CA ASN A 83 4.73 10.71 13.30
C ASN A 83 4.26 9.24 13.50
N LEU A 84 4.08 8.48 12.41
CA LEU A 84 3.64 7.09 12.51
C LEU A 84 4.81 6.15 12.81
N LEU A 85 4.50 5.07 13.55
CA LEU A 85 5.42 3.96 13.71
C LEU A 85 5.33 3.06 12.46
N PRO A 86 6.38 2.99 11.62
CA PRO A 86 6.36 2.10 10.47
C PRO A 86 6.60 0.65 10.91
N LEU A 87 5.87 -0.31 10.32
CA LEU A 87 6.16 -1.74 10.48
C LEU A 87 7.49 -2.11 9.81
N THR A 88 7.72 -1.57 8.62
CA THR A 88 8.99 -1.69 7.89
C THR A 88 9.55 -0.30 7.65
N GLN A 89 10.83 -0.10 7.99
CA GLN A 89 11.55 1.16 7.79
C GLN A 89 12.95 0.94 7.25
N PHE A 90 13.58 2.00 6.75
CA PHE A 90 15.02 1.97 6.45
C PHE A 90 15.83 1.92 7.75
N ASN A 91 16.81 1.02 7.84
CA ASN A 91 17.86 1.07 8.85
C ASN A 91 18.98 2.05 8.45
N GLY A 92 20.00 2.19 9.30
CA GLY A 92 21.15 3.07 9.04
C GLY A 92 21.95 2.74 7.77
N ASP A 93 21.83 1.51 7.26
CA ASP A 93 22.54 1.01 6.07
C ASP A 93 21.66 1.00 4.81
N GLY A 94 20.43 1.51 4.89
CA GLY A 94 19.49 1.52 3.77
C GLY A 94 18.76 0.19 3.52
N LYS A 95 18.88 -0.77 4.43
CA LYS A 95 18.17 -2.07 4.43
C LYS A 95 16.82 -1.96 5.12
N PRO A 96 15.86 -2.86 4.83
CA PRO A 96 14.61 -2.90 5.58
C PRO A 96 14.86 -3.42 7.00
N ALA A 97 14.38 -2.68 7.99
CA ALA A 97 14.23 -3.13 9.37
C ALA A 97 12.75 -3.28 9.72
N ARG A 98 12.44 -4.37 10.41
CA ARG A 98 11.13 -4.62 11.01
C ARG A 98 11.08 -3.99 12.40
N THR A 99 9.97 -3.36 12.75
CA THR A 99 9.75 -2.82 14.10
C THR A 99 8.97 -3.80 14.96
N ASP A 100 8.77 -3.45 16.23
CA ASP A 100 7.97 -4.24 17.15
C ASP A 100 6.51 -4.33 16.69
N LEU A 101 6.07 -5.54 16.37
CA LEU A 101 4.76 -5.78 15.80
C LEU A 101 3.64 -5.44 16.79
N ALA A 102 3.79 -5.80 18.06
CA ALA A 102 2.75 -5.56 19.06
C ALA A 102 2.55 -4.06 19.31
N ALA A 103 3.64 -3.30 19.41
CA ALA A 103 3.62 -1.86 19.55
C ALA A 103 2.97 -1.18 18.34
N ALA A 104 3.24 -1.65 17.12
CA ALA A 104 2.60 -1.12 15.92
C ALA A 104 1.10 -1.45 15.85
N LEU A 105 0.72 -2.71 16.06
CA LEU A 105 -0.68 -3.16 15.93
C LEU A 105 -1.62 -2.64 17.04
N SER A 106 -1.06 -2.10 18.13
CA SER A 106 -1.83 -1.39 19.17
C SER A 106 -2.26 0.02 18.75
N ARG A 107 -1.72 0.56 17.65
CA ARG A 107 -2.10 1.88 17.10
C ARG A 107 -3.35 1.77 16.22
N GLN A 108 -4.00 2.91 15.99
CA GLN A 108 -5.09 3.03 15.00
C GLN A 108 -4.56 3.26 13.58
N ARG A 109 -3.35 3.82 13.46
CA ARG A 109 -2.69 4.12 12.20
C ARG A 109 -1.23 3.68 12.27
N ILE A 110 -0.76 3.06 11.20
CA ILE A 110 0.62 2.59 11.06
C ILE A 110 1.12 2.89 9.65
N ALA A 111 2.42 2.75 9.45
CA ALA A 111 3.05 2.96 8.16
C ALA A 111 3.79 1.71 7.65
N ILE A 112 4.00 1.63 6.34
CA ILE A 112 4.95 0.69 5.71
C ILE A 112 5.82 1.50 4.74
N GLU A 113 7.12 1.55 5.00
CA GLU A 113 8.09 2.16 4.09
C GLU A 113 8.52 1.17 3.00
N ILE A 114 8.78 1.72 1.80
CA ILE A 114 9.34 1.00 0.66
C ILE A 114 10.40 1.87 -0.04
N PRO A 115 11.30 1.26 -0.84
CA PRO A 115 12.18 2.00 -1.74
C PRO A 115 11.40 2.84 -2.74
N THR A 116 11.91 4.04 -3.03
CA THR A 116 11.34 4.91 -4.06
C THR A 116 11.49 4.33 -5.47
N ASP A 117 12.51 3.48 -5.68
CA ASP A 117 12.70 2.77 -6.94
C ASP A 117 13.28 1.38 -6.68
N ILE A 118 12.39 0.39 -6.50
CA ILE A 118 12.78 -1.01 -6.29
C ILE A 118 13.56 -1.59 -7.47
N LEU A 119 13.29 -1.16 -8.70
CA LEU A 119 13.99 -1.67 -9.88
C LEU A 119 15.45 -1.20 -9.90
N SER A 120 15.71 0.02 -9.45
CA SER A 120 17.08 0.52 -9.25
C SER A 120 17.82 -0.23 -8.14
N VAL A 121 17.12 -0.62 -7.07
CA VAL A 121 17.69 -1.48 -6.02
C VAL A 121 18.02 -2.86 -6.59
N GLU A 122 17.06 -3.51 -7.26
CA GLU A 122 17.20 -4.85 -7.84
C GLU A 122 18.35 -4.95 -8.86
N ARG A 123 18.54 -3.92 -9.71
CA ARG A 123 19.67 -3.88 -10.65
C ARG A 123 21.03 -3.79 -9.97
N LYS A 124 21.11 -3.13 -8.82
CA LYS A 124 22.36 -2.93 -8.08
C LYS A 124 22.66 -4.08 -7.13
N ASP A 125 21.63 -4.56 -6.44
CA ASP A 125 21.68 -5.60 -5.43
C ASP A 125 20.34 -6.38 -5.41
N PRO A 126 20.26 -7.51 -6.14
CA PRO A 126 19.11 -8.40 -6.11
C PRO A 126 18.81 -8.97 -4.71
N GLY A 127 19.84 -9.17 -3.88
CA GLY A 127 19.69 -9.65 -2.51
C GLY A 127 18.94 -8.65 -1.65
N LEU A 128 19.32 -7.38 -1.73
CA LEU A 128 18.63 -6.29 -1.04
C LEU A 128 17.18 -6.11 -1.53
N ALA A 129 16.92 -6.26 -2.84
CA ALA A 129 15.55 -6.22 -3.36
C ALA A 129 14.69 -7.36 -2.77
N ARG A 130 15.27 -8.56 -2.59
CA ARG A 130 14.61 -9.68 -1.92
C ARG A 130 14.38 -9.41 -0.43
N GLU A 131 15.33 -8.82 0.28
CA GLU A 131 15.16 -8.39 1.67
C GLU A 131 13.94 -7.45 1.79
N TRP A 132 13.84 -6.45 0.90
CA TRP A 132 12.69 -5.52 0.85
C TRP A 132 11.38 -6.24 0.56
N ARG A 133 11.36 -7.18 -0.40
CA ARG A 133 10.17 -8.00 -0.69
C ARG A 133 9.69 -8.76 0.54
N LEU A 134 10.58 -9.44 1.25
CA LEU A 134 10.22 -10.23 2.42
C LEU A 134 9.76 -9.36 3.60
N ALA A 135 10.34 -8.17 3.77
CA ALA A 135 9.90 -7.22 4.79
C ALA A 135 8.51 -6.64 4.47
N THR A 136 8.30 -6.19 3.23
CA THR A 136 7.02 -5.66 2.77
C THR A 136 5.91 -6.73 2.80
N ARG A 137 6.20 -7.97 2.39
CA ARG A 137 5.26 -9.10 2.50
C ARG A 137 4.82 -9.33 3.94
N TRP A 138 5.78 -9.40 4.86
CA TRP A 138 5.50 -9.57 6.29
C TRP A 138 4.61 -8.42 6.80
N ALA A 139 4.99 -7.17 6.53
CA ALA A 139 4.26 -6.01 7.05
C ALA A 139 2.80 -5.94 6.57
N PHE A 140 2.55 -6.15 5.27
CA PHE A 140 1.18 -6.17 4.75
C PHE A 140 0.39 -7.37 5.31
N THR A 141 0.99 -8.56 5.35
CA THR A 141 0.28 -9.75 5.82
C THR A 141 -0.14 -9.62 7.28
N GLU A 142 0.76 -9.16 8.16
CA GLU A 142 0.45 -8.99 9.58
C GLU A 142 -0.55 -7.85 9.82
N ALA A 143 -0.38 -6.71 9.14
CA ALA A 143 -1.29 -5.57 9.28
C ALA A 143 -2.71 -5.92 8.82
N LEU A 144 -2.87 -6.49 7.62
CA LEU A 144 -4.19 -6.85 7.09
C LEU A 144 -4.87 -7.92 7.94
N LYS A 145 -4.12 -8.93 8.44
CA LYS A 145 -4.62 -9.93 9.38
C LYS A 145 -5.12 -9.30 10.69
N ALA A 146 -4.50 -8.20 11.12
CA ALA A 146 -4.88 -7.45 12.32
C ALA A 146 -6.03 -6.45 12.09
N GLY A 147 -6.68 -6.47 10.93
CA GLY A 147 -7.82 -5.62 10.61
C GLY A 147 -7.45 -4.20 10.17
N PHE A 148 -6.24 -4.02 9.63
CA PHE A 148 -5.89 -2.79 8.94
C PHE A 148 -6.24 -2.87 7.46
N PHE A 149 -6.45 -1.71 6.83
CA PHE A 149 -6.50 -1.54 5.39
C PHE A 149 -5.57 -0.40 4.96
N VAL A 150 -5.14 -0.41 3.71
CA VAL A 150 -4.30 0.62 3.10
C VAL A 150 -5.18 1.77 2.62
N ALA A 151 -4.97 2.95 3.20
CA ALA A 151 -5.76 4.14 2.94
C ALA A 151 -5.05 5.13 2.01
N GLU A 152 -3.74 5.33 2.20
CA GLU A 152 -2.96 6.32 1.46
C GLU A 152 -1.57 5.81 1.06
N PHE A 153 -0.96 6.53 0.13
CA PHE A 153 0.47 6.43 -0.14
C PHE A 153 1.06 7.81 -0.45
N CYS A 154 2.19 8.12 0.18
CA CYS A 154 2.98 9.30 -0.12
C CYS A 154 4.44 8.95 -0.37
N ARG A 155 5.10 9.81 -1.15
CA ARG A 155 6.55 9.80 -1.28
C ARG A 155 7.09 10.89 -0.36
N MET A 156 7.87 10.48 0.63
CA MET A 156 8.50 11.37 1.58
C MET A 156 9.83 11.87 1.01
N VAL A 157 10.31 13.00 1.53
CA VAL A 157 11.64 13.52 1.23
C VAL A 157 12.46 13.48 2.51
N ARG A 158 13.53 12.66 2.55
CA ARG A 158 14.52 12.63 3.63
C ARG A 158 15.87 13.08 3.05
N GLY A 159 16.12 14.39 3.02
CA GLY A 159 17.27 14.95 2.28
C GLY A 159 17.00 15.02 0.78
N LYS A 160 17.83 14.39 -0.07
CA LYS A 160 17.67 14.45 -1.55
C LYS A 160 16.66 13.43 -2.10
N GLN A 161 16.39 12.33 -1.39
CA GLN A 161 15.40 11.30 -1.72
C GLN A 161 14.86 10.70 -0.42
N GLY A 162 13.58 10.30 -0.38
CA GLY A 162 13.00 9.61 0.78
C GLY A 162 12.22 8.36 0.39
N PRO A 163 11.67 7.63 1.36
CA PRO A 163 10.90 6.41 1.11
C PRO A 163 9.53 6.71 0.47
N GLY A 164 9.00 5.71 -0.21
CA GLY A 164 7.55 5.59 -0.38
C GLY A 164 6.94 5.09 0.93
N VAL A 165 5.82 5.64 1.35
CA VAL A 165 5.17 5.31 2.63
C VAL A 165 3.69 5.04 2.39
N TYR A 166 3.26 3.83 2.70
CA TYR A 166 1.84 3.49 2.81
C TYR A 166 1.32 3.88 4.19
N LEU A 167 0.13 4.47 4.23
CA LEU A 167 -0.67 4.64 5.45
C LEU A 167 -1.66 3.47 5.54
N LEU A 168 -1.67 2.81 6.69
CA LEU A 168 -2.68 1.82 6.99
C LEU A 168 -3.49 2.29 8.21
N GLU A 169 -4.80 2.10 8.14
CA GLU A 169 -5.74 2.44 9.22
C GLU A 169 -6.48 1.18 9.69
N LYS A 170 -6.73 1.09 10.99
CA LYS A 170 -7.48 -0.02 11.59
C LYS A 170 -8.98 0.22 11.43
N GLY A 171 -9.72 -0.80 11.03
CA GLY A 171 -11.17 -0.72 10.82
C GLY A 171 -11.61 -1.35 9.51
N SER A 172 -12.88 -1.13 9.15
CA SER A 172 -13.42 -1.64 7.90
C SER A 172 -13.32 -0.63 6.75
N VAL A 173 -13.20 -1.15 5.53
CA VAL A 173 -13.21 -0.33 4.31
C VAL A 173 -14.57 0.36 4.15
N GLU A 174 -15.65 -0.29 4.58
CA GLU A 174 -17.02 0.17 4.47
C GLU A 174 -17.30 1.36 5.40
N GLU A 175 -16.72 1.38 6.61
CA GLU A 175 -16.77 2.56 7.48
C GLU A 175 -15.97 3.73 6.90
N TYR A 176 -14.84 3.43 6.24
CA TYR A 176 -13.97 4.44 5.64
C TYR A 176 -14.51 5.02 4.33
N VAL A 177 -15.16 4.19 3.51
CA VAL A 177 -15.84 4.55 2.27
C VAL A 177 -17.26 3.98 2.27
N PRO A 178 -18.22 4.65 2.95
CA PRO A 178 -19.59 4.16 3.11
C PRO A 178 -20.32 3.85 1.79
N GLU A 179 -19.95 4.53 0.70
CA GLU A 179 -20.51 4.30 -0.63
C GLU A 179 -20.24 2.88 -1.17
N MET A 180 -19.22 2.18 -0.65
CA MET A 180 -18.92 0.79 -1.02
C MET A 180 -19.88 -0.24 -0.41
N THR A 181 -20.65 0.13 0.62
CA THR A 181 -21.60 -0.80 1.27
C THR A 181 -22.80 -1.17 0.38
N ARG A 182 -23.04 -0.41 -0.70
CA ARG A 182 -24.25 -0.53 -1.54
C ARG A 182 -24.09 -1.39 -2.80
N SER A 183 -22.95 -2.06 -3.02
CA SER A 183 -22.66 -2.80 -4.25
C SER A 183 -22.85 -4.32 -4.15
N ALA A 184 -23.20 -4.90 -3.00
CA ALA A 184 -23.56 -6.31 -2.93
C ALA A 184 -24.90 -6.56 -3.67
N PRO A 185 -24.94 -7.41 -4.72
CA PRO A 185 -26.23 -7.84 -5.26
C PRO A 185 -26.99 -8.62 -4.18
N PRO A 186 -28.34 -8.56 -4.15
CA PRO A 186 -29.11 -9.44 -3.28
C PRO A 186 -28.73 -10.88 -3.63
N SER A 187 -28.32 -11.65 -2.62
CA SER A 187 -28.04 -13.08 -2.74
C SER A 187 -29.21 -13.76 -3.46
N ALA A 188 -28.96 -14.28 -4.67
CA ALA A 188 -29.90 -15.16 -5.33
C ALA A 188 -30.07 -16.41 -4.44
N ARG A 189 -31.29 -16.60 -3.95
CA ARG A 189 -31.74 -17.87 -3.36
C ARG A 189 -31.93 -18.90 -4.47
#